data_AF-A0A1E5GUT9-F1
#
_entry.id   AF-A0A1E5GUT9-F1
#
_cell.length_a   1.000
_cell.length_b   1.000
_cell.length_c   1.000
_cell.angle_alpha   90.00
_cell.angle_beta   90.00
_cell.angle_gamma   90.00
#
_symmetry.space_group_name_H-M   'P 1'
#
loop_
_entity.id
_entity.type
_entity.pdbx_description
1 polymer ?
#
loop_
_entity_poly.entity_id
_entity_poly.type
_entity_poly.pdbx_seq_one_letter_code
_entity_poly.pdbx_strand_id
1 'polypeptide(L)'
;MTDHLSKEKRSWNMSKIRSTNSKPEEIVRKFLRFNKIGYRKNVKNLPGKPDIVLNKYNTVIFVNGCFWHCHQGCPRFRFPKSNQQYWIKKLNRNVERDAKVYKELEDLGWNVLIIWECELKKSDAQANLERIIWQLEINKSGVDFFMDEETHRQILLKFQALQGQVIYGKKQIKGIDEKRVLPDKYVDANHIMHDLIRGFYKPKGRDYMLSYQATEKDENYGPQINWLDEEKGIFDSIDMRPPNSEKDNRKKSDIEAARFNLYHEIPIGILHWKKKGVNQILGLGMIVSENTDGTFKVVPYEFKDIGNIDK
;
A
#
# COMPACT_ATOMS: atom_id res chain seq x y z
N MET A 1 21.81 8.62 -22.40
CA MET A 1 22.95 9.54 -22.21
C MET A 1 24.07 9.08 -23.14
N THR A 2 24.81 9.99 -23.77
CA THR A 2 26.06 9.63 -24.47
C THR A 2 27.09 9.22 -23.41
N ASP A 3 28.09 8.40 -23.77
CA ASP A 3 29.06 7.93 -22.79
C ASP A 3 30.08 9.03 -22.49
N HIS A 4 29.90 9.75 -21.37
CA HIS A 4 30.79 10.85 -20.95
C HIS A 4 32.10 10.36 -20.31
N LEU A 5 32.39 9.06 -20.38
CA LEU A 5 33.57 8.42 -19.78
C LEU A 5 34.46 7.83 -20.88
N SER A 6 35.78 7.96 -20.73
CA SER A 6 36.73 7.25 -21.57
C SER A 6 36.56 5.73 -21.42
N LYS A 7 36.93 4.96 -22.45
CA LYS A 7 36.84 3.49 -22.47
C LYS A 7 37.51 2.84 -21.25
N GLU A 8 38.66 3.37 -20.84
CA GLU A 8 39.41 2.96 -19.65
C GLU A 8 38.66 3.26 -18.36
N LYS A 9 38.17 4.50 -18.20
CA LYS A 9 37.42 4.92 -17.01
C LYS A 9 36.09 4.17 -16.88
N ARG A 10 35.47 3.80 -18.00
CA ARG A 10 34.31 2.90 -18.02
C ARG A 10 34.67 1.46 -17.66
N SER A 11 35.78 0.93 -18.18
CA SER A 11 36.28 -0.40 -17.79
C SER A 11 36.56 -0.48 -16.29
N TRP A 12 37.22 0.55 -15.73
CA TRP A 12 37.46 0.69 -14.30
C TRP A 12 36.17 0.81 -13.49
N ASN A 13 35.20 1.64 -13.92
CA ASN A 13 33.90 1.72 -13.25
C ASN A 13 33.19 0.36 -13.22
N MET A 14 33.18 -0.36 -14.35
CA MET A 14 32.53 -1.67 -14.47
C MET A 14 33.20 -2.73 -13.57
N SER A 15 34.54 -2.70 -13.40
CA SER A 15 35.24 -3.65 -12.53
C SER A 15 35.02 -3.39 -11.02
N LYS A 16 34.54 -2.20 -10.64
CA LYS A 16 34.12 -1.90 -9.26
C LYS A 16 32.69 -2.34 -8.93
N ILE A 17 31.89 -2.74 -9.92
CA ILE A 17 30.51 -3.22 -9.71
C ILE A 17 30.56 -4.66 -9.19
N ARG A 18 30.39 -4.81 -7.88
CA ARG A 18 30.32 -6.13 -7.21
C ARG A 18 28.93 -6.73 -7.35
N SER A 19 28.86 -8.05 -7.46
CA SER A 19 27.62 -8.83 -7.54
C SER A 19 26.99 -9.16 -6.18
N THR A 20 27.64 -8.80 -5.07
CA THR A 20 27.15 -9.00 -3.69
C THR A 20 27.71 -7.94 -2.76
N ASN A 21 27.07 -7.75 -1.62
CA ASN A 21 27.39 -6.75 -0.59
C ASN A 21 27.39 -5.32 -1.16
N SER A 22 26.42 -5.02 -2.01
CA SER A 22 26.10 -3.66 -2.44
C SER A 22 25.61 -2.80 -1.26
N LYS A 23 25.68 -1.46 -1.40
CA LYS A 23 25.18 -0.53 -0.38
C LYS A 23 23.68 -0.72 -0.08
N PRO A 24 22.80 -0.92 -1.09
CA PRO A 24 21.39 -1.29 -0.86
C PRO A 24 21.22 -2.51 0.03
N GLU A 25 21.90 -3.63 -0.24
CA GLU A 25 21.85 -4.83 0.60
C GLU A 25 22.30 -4.54 2.04
N GLU A 26 23.29 -3.67 2.23
CA GLU A 26 23.78 -3.31 3.57
C GLU A 26 22.74 -2.53 4.38
N ILE A 27 21.98 -1.64 3.74
CA ILE A 27 20.89 -0.88 4.37
C ILE A 27 19.81 -1.83 4.88
N VAL A 28 19.29 -2.70 4.00
CA VAL A 28 18.26 -3.70 4.37
C VAL A 28 18.77 -4.63 5.48
N ARG A 29 20.03 -5.09 5.40
CA ARG A 29 20.65 -5.93 6.43
C ARG A 29 20.84 -5.23 7.78
N LYS A 30 21.10 -3.92 7.80
CA LYS A 30 21.18 -3.13 9.05
C LYS A 30 19.79 -2.98 9.68
N PHE A 31 18.79 -2.66 8.86
CA PHE A 31 17.40 -2.55 9.30
C PHE A 31 16.87 -3.85 9.91
N LEU A 32 17.09 -4.99 9.26
CA LEU A 32 16.68 -6.31 9.81
C LEU A 32 17.38 -6.62 11.14
N ARG A 33 18.67 -6.28 11.29
CA ARG A 33 19.40 -6.44 12.57
C ARG A 33 18.83 -5.55 13.68
N PHE A 34 18.53 -4.29 13.36
CA PHE A 34 17.96 -3.34 14.32
C PHE A 34 16.63 -3.86 14.89
N ASN A 35 15.77 -4.38 14.01
CA ASN A 35 14.49 -4.99 14.37
C ASN A 35 14.59 -6.43 14.90
N LYS A 36 15.79 -6.91 15.24
CA LYS A 36 16.06 -8.26 15.79
C LYS A 36 15.59 -9.43 14.88
N ILE A 37 15.42 -9.18 13.58
CA ILE A 37 15.02 -10.17 12.58
C ILE A 37 16.26 -10.95 12.10
N GLY A 38 16.31 -12.24 12.43
CA GLY A 38 17.37 -13.13 11.99
C GLY A 38 17.25 -13.51 10.50
N TYR A 39 18.35 -13.36 9.75
CA TYR A 39 18.42 -13.68 8.32
C TYR A 39 19.68 -14.47 7.94
N ARG A 40 19.60 -15.20 6.83
CA ARG A 40 20.73 -15.81 6.14
C ARG A 40 21.05 -15.01 4.87
N LYS A 41 22.32 -15.03 4.44
CA LYS A 41 22.78 -14.46 3.15
C LYS A 41 23.54 -15.52 2.36
N ASN A 42 23.69 -15.34 1.05
CA ASN A 42 24.42 -16.26 0.16
C ASN A 42 23.86 -17.70 0.17
N VAL A 43 22.53 -17.88 0.30
CA VAL A 43 21.91 -19.21 0.27
C VAL A 43 21.96 -19.76 -1.16
N LYS A 44 22.95 -20.62 -1.43
CA LYS A 44 23.20 -21.18 -2.77
C LYS A 44 22.16 -22.21 -3.22
N ASN A 45 21.37 -22.73 -2.29
CA ASN A 45 20.44 -23.85 -2.51
C ASN A 45 19.03 -23.40 -2.91
N LEU A 46 18.79 -22.09 -3.05
CA LEU A 46 17.51 -21.53 -3.51
C LEU A 46 17.65 -20.96 -4.93
N PRO A 47 16.60 -21.05 -5.77
CA PRO A 47 16.56 -20.41 -7.08
C PRO A 47 16.97 -18.94 -7.03
N GLY A 48 17.66 -18.47 -8.07
CA GLY A 48 18.12 -17.08 -8.17
C GLY A 48 19.28 -16.66 -7.26
N LYS A 49 19.48 -17.34 -6.12
CA LYS A 49 20.34 -16.95 -4.98
C LYS A 49 19.87 -15.63 -4.35
N PRO A 50 18.79 -15.64 -3.54
CA PRO A 50 18.28 -14.43 -2.89
C PRO A 50 19.34 -13.77 -2.01
N ASP A 51 19.34 -12.43 -1.96
CA ASP A 51 20.31 -11.66 -1.18
C ASP A 51 20.16 -11.94 0.32
N ILE A 52 18.91 -12.07 0.76
CA ILE A 52 18.52 -12.26 2.15
C ILE A 52 17.41 -13.32 2.22
N VAL A 53 17.53 -14.26 3.15
CA VAL A 53 16.54 -15.33 3.39
C VAL A 53 16.11 -15.32 4.85
N LEU A 54 14.79 -15.36 5.06
CA LEU A 54 14.11 -15.23 6.34
C LEU A 54 13.31 -16.50 6.65
N ASN A 55 14.03 -17.58 7.00
CA ASN A 55 13.46 -18.92 7.24
C ASN A 55 12.25 -18.94 8.17
N LYS A 56 12.21 -18.10 9.22
CA LYS A 56 11.11 -18.05 10.20
C LYS A 56 9.77 -17.63 9.58
N TYR A 57 9.81 -16.95 8.43
CA TYR A 57 8.68 -16.32 7.77
C TYR A 57 8.44 -16.87 6.36
N ASN A 58 9.14 -17.95 5.98
CA ASN A 58 9.22 -18.47 4.62
C ASN A 58 9.37 -17.36 3.56
N THR A 59 10.20 -16.34 3.85
CA THR A 59 10.32 -15.15 2.99
C THR A 59 11.74 -15.00 2.46
N VAL A 60 11.86 -14.59 1.20
CA VAL A 60 13.13 -14.23 0.55
C VAL A 60 13.07 -12.78 0.09
N ILE A 61 14.18 -12.05 0.21
CA ILE A 61 14.27 -10.65 -0.24
C ILE A 61 15.34 -10.52 -1.31
N PHE A 62 14.96 -9.91 -2.43
CA PHE A 62 15.85 -9.46 -3.51
C PHE A 62 16.02 -7.94 -3.45
N VAL A 63 17.27 -7.46 -3.49
CA VAL A 63 17.61 -6.04 -3.43
C VAL A 63 18.06 -5.56 -4.82
N ASN A 64 17.09 -5.32 -5.69
CA ASN A 64 17.30 -5.09 -7.11
C ASN A 64 17.86 -3.70 -7.42
N GLY A 65 19.00 -3.65 -8.12
CA GLY A 65 19.51 -2.43 -8.72
C GLY A 65 18.64 -1.98 -9.90
N CYS A 66 18.05 -0.79 -9.83
CA CYS A 66 17.05 -0.29 -10.80
C CYS A 66 17.50 -0.37 -12.27
N PHE A 67 18.81 -0.23 -12.52
CA PHE A 67 19.40 -0.34 -13.85
C PHE A 67 19.47 -1.78 -14.38
N TRP A 68 19.80 -2.75 -13.53
CA TRP A 68 20.10 -4.13 -13.93
C TRP A 68 18.87 -4.99 -14.13
N HIS A 69 17.78 -4.67 -13.44
CA HIS A 69 16.51 -5.41 -13.45
C HIS A 69 15.35 -4.60 -14.06
N CYS A 70 15.65 -3.50 -14.77
CA CYS A 70 14.67 -2.66 -15.48
C CYS A 70 13.48 -2.18 -14.64
N HIS A 71 13.74 -1.40 -13.59
CA HIS A 71 12.65 -0.78 -12.82
C HIS A 71 11.84 0.17 -13.71
N GLN A 72 10.65 -0.25 -14.13
CA GLN A 72 9.72 0.55 -14.93
C GLN A 72 9.22 1.76 -14.13
N GLY A 73 8.96 2.88 -14.78
CA GLY A 73 8.57 4.15 -14.10
C GLY A 73 9.69 4.83 -13.29
N CYS A 74 10.78 4.14 -12.94
CA CYS A 74 11.84 4.70 -12.11
C CYS A 74 12.67 5.78 -12.85
N PRO A 75 12.81 7.02 -12.34
CA PRO A 75 13.63 8.07 -12.97
C PRO A 75 15.11 7.71 -13.17
N ARG A 76 15.61 6.72 -12.39
CA ARG A 76 16.99 6.21 -12.44
C ARG A 76 17.19 5.11 -13.49
N PHE A 77 16.12 4.52 -14.04
CA PHE A 77 16.21 3.59 -15.15
C PHE A 77 16.11 4.33 -16.49
N ARG A 78 17.16 4.22 -17.33
CA ARG A 78 17.15 4.66 -18.73
C ARG A 78 18.05 3.74 -19.55
N PHE A 79 17.59 3.32 -20.72
CA PHE A 79 18.42 2.55 -21.64
C PHE A 79 19.69 3.35 -22.03
N PRO A 80 20.89 2.73 -22.04
CA PRO A 80 22.09 3.33 -22.58
C PRO A 80 21.88 3.73 -24.05
N LYS A 81 22.42 4.89 -24.49
CA LYS A 81 22.37 5.27 -25.92
C LYS A 81 23.48 4.59 -26.73
N SER A 82 24.56 4.14 -26.07
CA SER A 82 25.64 3.36 -26.68
C SER A 82 25.34 1.85 -26.59
N ASN A 83 25.66 1.11 -27.67
CA ASN A 83 25.50 -0.35 -27.76
C ASN A 83 24.09 -0.86 -27.37
N GLN A 84 23.04 -0.20 -27.88
CA GLN A 84 21.65 -0.44 -27.50
C GLN A 84 21.21 -1.89 -27.66
N GLN A 85 21.51 -2.54 -28.80
CA GLN A 85 21.11 -3.92 -29.06
C GLN A 85 21.63 -4.90 -28.00
N TYR A 86 22.90 -4.77 -27.59
CA TYR A 86 23.48 -5.56 -26.50
C TYR A 86 22.76 -5.30 -25.17
N TRP A 87 22.56 -4.02 -24.82
CA TRP A 87 21.95 -3.66 -23.53
C TRP A 87 20.49 -4.09 -23.44
N ILE A 88 19.68 -3.88 -24.46
CA ILE A 88 18.28 -4.32 -24.51
C ILE A 88 18.22 -5.85 -24.36
N LYS A 89 18.97 -6.60 -25.18
CA LYS A 89 18.98 -8.07 -25.10
C LYS A 89 19.45 -8.60 -23.74
N LYS A 90 20.48 -7.97 -23.15
CA LYS A 90 20.99 -8.35 -21.82
C LYS A 90 20.00 -8.06 -20.70
N LEU A 91 19.38 -6.89 -20.73
CA LEU A 91 18.46 -6.44 -19.69
C LEU A 91 17.12 -7.20 -19.74
N ASN A 92 16.57 -7.45 -20.93
CA ASN A 92 15.37 -8.28 -21.08
C ASN A 92 15.62 -9.71 -20.55
N ARG A 93 16.77 -10.31 -20.88
CA ARG A 93 17.18 -11.62 -20.35
C ARG A 93 17.29 -11.63 -18.81
N ASN A 94 17.69 -10.52 -18.17
CA ASN A 94 17.67 -10.44 -16.72
C ASN A 94 16.22 -10.49 -16.20
N VAL A 95 15.33 -9.65 -16.72
CA VAL A 95 13.90 -9.60 -16.32
C VAL A 95 13.21 -10.95 -16.52
N GLU A 96 13.42 -11.60 -17.66
CA GLU A 96 12.92 -12.97 -17.95
C GLU A 96 13.43 -14.00 -16.93
N ARG A 97 14.73 -13.93 -16.57
CA ARG A 97 15.33 -14.82 -15.58
C ARG A 97 14.79 -14.56 -14.18
N ASP A 98 14.60 -13.30 -13.83
CA ASP A 98 14.14 -12.91 -12.49
C ASP A 98 12.66 -13.30 -12.30
N ALA A 99 11.79 -13.08 -13.30
CA ALA A 99 10.41 -13.58 -13.28
C ALA A 99 10.32 -15.10 -13.14
N LYS A 100 11.20 -15.85 -13.84
CA LYS A 100 11.29 -17.32 -13.68
C LYS A 100 11.75 -17.71 -12.27
N VAL A 101 12.74 -17.00 -11.73
CA VAL A 101 13.28 -17.24 -10.38
C VAL A 101 12.25 -16.97 -9.28
N TYR A 102 11.48 -15.88 -9.39
CA TYR A 102 10.45 -15.54 -8.40
C TYR A 102 9.37 -16.61 -8.39
N LYS A 103 8.89 -17.01 -9.57
CA LYS A 103 7.95 -18.13 -9.68
C LYS A 103 8.50 -19.44 -9.12
N GLU A 104 9.75 -19.79 -9.43
CA GLU A 104 10.40 -20.99 -8.86
C GLU A 104 10.52 -20.95 -7.32
N LEU A 105 10.50 -19.77 -6.70
CA LEU A 105 10.50 -19.61 -5.25
C LEU A 105 9.09 -19.68 -4.66
N GLU A 106 8.12 -19.04 -5.31
CA GLU A 106 6.69 -19.09 -4.97
C GLU A 106 6.16 -20.53 -5.06
N ASP A 107 6.48 -21.26 -6.14
CA ASP A 107 6.15 -22.69 -6.35
C ASP A 107 6.80 -23.59 -5.27
N LEU A 108 7.88 -23.13 -4.61
CA LEU A 108 8.55 -23.80 -3.47
C LEU A 108 8.00 -23.32 -2.10
N GLY A 109 6.93 -22.54 -2.07
CA GLY A 109 6.31 -22.02 -0.84
C GLY A 109 7.06 -20.85 -0.19
N TRP A 110 7.89 -20.12 -0.94
CA TRP A 110 8.56 -18.91 -0.45
C TRP A 110 7.85 -17.64 -0.90
N ASN A 111 7.56 -16.77 0.06
CA ASN A 111 7.12 -15.41 -0.19
C ASN A 111 8.28 -14.57 -0.77
N VAL A 112 8.09 -13.99 -1.96
CA VAL A 112 9.13 -13.20 -2.64
C VAL A 112 8.91 -11.71 -2.41
N LEU A 113 9.85 -11.08 -1.70
CA LEU A 113 9.90 -9.63 -1.52
C LEU A 113 10.97 -9.01 -2.43
N ILE A 114 10.58 -7.95 -3.13
CA ILE A 114 11.48 -7.14 -3.96
C ILE A 114 11.60 -5.75 -3.32
N ILE A 115 12.84 -5.28 -3.18
CA ILE A 115 13.19 -3.93 -2.74
C ILE A 115 14.10 -3.33 -3.79
N TRP A 116 13.78 -2.14 -4.27
CA TRP A 116 14.58 -1.47 -5.29
C TRP A 116 15.62 -0.53 -4.69
N GLU A 117 16.80 -0.44 -5.30
CA GLU A 117 17.85 0.52 -4.91
C GLU A 117 17.30 1.97 -4.78
N CYS A 118 16.28 2.33 -5.56
CA CYS A 118 15.72 3.67 -5.54
C CYS A 118 14.91 4.00 -4.28
N GLU A 119 14.22 3.00 -3.71
CA GLU A 119 13.38 3.10 -2.52
C GLU A 119 14.22 3.34 -1.26
N LEU A 120 15.45 2.83 -1.26
CA LEU A 120 16.41 2.88 -0.15
C LEU A 120 17.21 4.20 -0.06
N LYS A 121 16.73 5.30 -0.66
CA LYS A 121 17.49 6.57 -0.75
C LYS A 121 16.74 7.78 -0.17
N LYS A 122 17.24 8.26 0.97
CA LYS A 122 16.86 9.48 1.70
C LYS A 122 15.43 9.48 2.25
N SER A 123 14.47 10.20 1.66
CA SER A 123 13.19 10.52 2.32
C SER A 123 12.34 9.29 2.64
N ASP A 124 12.23 8.36 1.69
CA ASP A 124 11.22 7.30 1.75
C ASP A 124 11.81 5.97 2.26
N ALA A 125 13.11 5.96 2.59
CA ALA A 125 13.86 4.74 2.89
C ALA A 125 13.34 4.02 4.14
N GLN A 126 12.94 4.77 5.17
CA GLN A 126 12.43 4.21 6.41
C GLN A 126 11.07 3.50 6.20
N ALA A 127 10.09 4.20 5.62
CA ALA A 127 8.77 3.64 5.30
C ALA A 127 8.84 2.42 4.35
N ASN A 128 9.73 2.46 3.35
CA ASN A 128 9.95 1.34 2.44
C ASN A 128 10.61 0.12 3.11
N LEU A 129 11.42 0.33 4.15
CA LEU A 129 11.98 -0.75 4.97
C LEU A 129 10.95 -1.30 5.96
N GLU A 130 10.08 -0.46 6.54
CA GLU A 130 9.00 -0.88 7.44
C GLU A 130 7.98 -1.78 6.76
N ARG A 131 7.72 -1.59 5.45
CA ARG A 131 6.95 -2.53 4.62
C ARG A 131 7.44 -3.98 4.73
N ILE A 132 8.74 -4.20 4.98
CA ILE A 132 9.30 -5.54 5.21
C ILE A 132 8.75 -6.15 6.49
N ILE A 133 8.74 -5.41 7.62
CA ILE A 133 8.28 -5.94 8.91
C ILE A 133 6.82 -6.36 8.80
N TRP A 134 6.00 -5.46 8.25
CA TRP A 134 4.58 -5.67 8.07
C TRP A 134 4.26 -6.90 7.19
N GLN A 135 4.95 -7.08 6.06
CA GLN A 135 4.78 -8.30 5.25
C GLN A 135 5.19 -9.56 6.01
N LEU A 136 6.26 -9.50 6.81
CA LEU A 136 6.68 -10.66 7.62
C LEU A 136 5.66 -11.01 8.70
N GLU A 137 4.94 -10.02 9.24
CA GLU A 137 3.85 -10.25 10.20
C GLU A 137 2.63 -10.90 9.54
N ILE A 138 2.21 -10.43 8.36
CA ILE A 138 1.15 -11.07 7.56
C ILE A 138 1.52 -12.52 7.23
N ASN A 139 2.73 -12.74 6.70
CA ASN A 139 3.21 -14.07 6.31
C ASN A 139 3.31 -15.02 7.51
N LYS A 140 3.47 -14.50 8.74
CA LYS A 140 3.47 -15.27 9.99
C LYS A 140 2.04 -15.61 10.46
N SER A 141 1.06 -14.77 10.15
CA SER A 141 -0.35 -14.97 10.50
C SER A 141 -1.07 -15.97 9.59
N GLY A 142 -0.45 -16.39 8.48
CA GLY A 142 -1.00 -17.43 7.59
C GLY A 142 -2.19 -16.98 6.75
N VAL A 143 -2.35 -15.68 6.53
CA VAL A 143 -3.44 -15.10 5.74
C VAL A 143 -2.95 -14.88 4.31
N ASP A 144 -3.41 -15.70 3.36
CA ASP A 144 -3.14 -15.55 1.92
C ASP A 144 -3.88 -14.34 1.33
N PHE A 145 -3.41 -13.12 1.62
CA PHE A 145 -4.04 -11.86 1.23
C PHE A 145 -3.43 -11.23 -0.03
N PHE A 146 -3.23 -12.02 -1.08
CA PHE A 146 -2.45 -11.57 -2.25
C PHE A 146 -3.16 -10.49 -3.11
N MET A 147 -2.39 -9.41 -3.38
CA MET A 147 -2.56 -8.41 -4.45
C MET A 147 -3.60 -7.26 -4.33
N ASP A 148 -4.08 -6.87 -3.14
CA ASP A 148 -4.81 -5.58 -2.98
C ASP A 148 -4.40 -4.74 -1.75
N GLU A 149 -3.51 -5.28 -0.94
CA GLU A 149 -3.27 -4.79 0.42
C GLU A 149 -2.42 -3.51 0.46
N GLU A 150 -1.50 -3.29 -0.47
CA GLU A 150 -0.73 -2.04 -0.55
C GLU A 150 -1.66 -0.85 -0.89
N THR A 151 -2.60 -0.99 -1.82
CA THR A 151 -3.56 0.08 -2.14
C THR A 151 -4.47 0.38 -0.96
N HIS A 152 -4.96 -0.66 -0.26
CA HIS A 152 -5.72 -0.50 0.97
C HIS A 152 -4.89 0.22 2.05
N ARG A 153 -3.67 -0.23 2.32
CA ARG A 153 -2.76 0.36 3.30
C ARG A 153 -2.42 1.81 3.00
N GLN A 154 -2.14 2.16 1.74
CA GLN A 154 -1.90 3.54 1.31
C GLN A 154 -3.14 4.42 1.46
N ILE A 155 -4.34 3.87 1.27
CA ILE A 155 -5.60 4.57 1.57
C ILE A 155 -5.70 4.87 3.08
N LEU A 156 -5.50 3.87 3.94
CA LEU A 156 -5.59 4.02 5.40
C LEU A 156 -4.55 5.01 5.94
N LEU A 157 -3.29 4.90 5.52
CA LEU A 157 -2.23 5.84 5.87
C LEU A 157 -2.57 7.28 5.43
N LYS A 158 -3.18 7.43 4.25
CA LYS A 158 -3.64 8.73 3.74
C LYS A 158 -4.83 9.30 4.52
N PHE A 159 -5.71 8.45 5.05
CA PHE A 159 -6.78 8.86 5.98
C PHE A 159 -6.20 9.36 7.31
N GLN A 160 -5.26 8.63 7.89
CA GLN A 160 -4.60 9.04 9.15
C GLN A 160 -3.79 10.33 8.97
N ALA A 161 -2.98 10.43 7.92
CA ALA A 161 -2.16 11.62 7.63
C ALA A 161 -2.97 12.88 7.30
N LEU A 162 -4.26 12.74 6.98
CA LEU A 162 -5.17 13.85 6.66
C LEU A 162 -6.30 14.00 7.69
N GLN A 163 -6.16 13.41 8.89
CA GLN A 163 -7.08 13.61 10.00
C GLN A 163 -7.28 15.11 10.32
N GLY A 164 -8.52 15.51 10.59
CA GLY A 164 -8.95 16.89 10.79
C GLY A 164 -9.10 17.71 9.49
N GLN A 165 -8.52 17.29 8.36
CA GLN A 165 -8.54 18.07 7.12
C GLN A 165 -9.92 18.09 6.45
N VAL A 166 -10.27 19.23 5.86
CA VAL A 166 -11.50 19.43 5.08
C VAL A 166 -11.21 19.29 3.58
N ILE A 167 -11.90 18.37 2.92
CA ILE A 167 -11.75 18.08 1.49
C ILE A 167 -12.94 18.59 0.68
N TYR A 168 -12.64 19.28 -0.43
CA TYR A 168 -13.62 19.94 -1.29
C TYR A 168 -13.77 19.20 -2.62
N GLY A 169 -14.86 18.46 -2.78
CA GLY A 169 -15.19 17.72 -4.01
C GLY A 169 -15.72 18.63 -5.12
N LYS A 170 -14.83 19.32 -5.85
CA LYS A 170 -15.22 20.11 -7.04
C LYS A 170 -15.14 19.29 -8.34
N LYS A 171 -16.33 18.98 -8.87
CA LYS A 171 -16.68 18.46 -10.21
C LYS A 171 -16.04 17.13 -10.65
N GLN A 172 -16.92 16.23 -11.09
CA GLN A 172 -16.58 15.00 -11.79
C GLN A 172 -15.60 15.27 -12.94
N ILE A 173 -14.46 14.55 -12.96
CA ILE A 173 -13.57 14.54 -14.12
C ILE A 173 -14.28 13.77 -15.23
N LYS A 174 -14.83 14.52 -16.19
CA LYS A 174 -15.22 13.99 -17.50
C LYS A 174 -13.97 13.69 -18.33
N GLY A 175 -14.01 12.64 -19.13
CA GLY A 175 -13.01 12.39 -20.16
C GLY A 175 -13.04 13.46 -21.25
N ILE A 176 -12.08 13.40 -22.18
CA ILE A 176 -12.03 14.27 -23.37
C ILE A 176 -13.31 14.11 -24.23
N ASP A 177 -13.98 12.96 -24.13
CA ASP A 177 -15.24 12.62 -24.80
C ASP A 177 -16.50 12.94 -23.96
N GLU A 178 -16.35 13.76 -22.91
CA GLU A 178 -17.37 14.11 -21.91
C GLU A 178 -17.97 12.96 -21.07
N LYS A 179 -17.50 11.71 -21.25
CA LYS A 179 -18.03 10.55 -20.52
C LYS A 179 -17.41 10.38 -19.14
N ARG A 180 -18.10 9.61 -18.30
CA ARG A 180 -17.58 9.16 -17.00
C ARG A 180 -16.42 8.20 -17.23
N VAL A 181 -15.22 8.59 -16.82
CA VAL A 181 -14.07 7.69 -16.74
C VAL A 181 -14.37 6.61 -15.68
N LEU A 182 -14.25 5.35 -16.06
CA LEU A 182 -14.33 4.22 -15.13
C LEU A 182 -12.97 4.02 -14.43
N PRO A 183 -12.94 3.54 -13.17
CA PRO A 183 -11.69 3.14 -12.53
C PRO A 183 -10.93 2.12 -13.39
N ASP A 184 -9.65 2.39 -13.61
CA ASP A 184 -8.72 1.62 -14.44
C ASP A 184 -7.83 0.70 -13.57
N LYS A 185 -7.19 -0.29 -14.19
CA LYS A 185 -6.35 -1.31 -13.54
C LYS A 185 -5.02 -0.82 -12.93
N TYR A 186 -4.64 0.47 -13.06
CA TYR A 186 -3.24 0.91 -12.86
C TYR A 186 -3.01 2.23 -12.08
N VAL A 187 -4.00 2.83 -11.40
CA VAL A 187 -3.97 4.30 -11.14
C VAL A 187 -3.49 4.78 -9.76
N ASP A 188 -2.60 5.76 -9.79
CA ASP A 188 -2.10 6.60 -8.68
C ASP A 188 -2.05 8.09 -9.14
N ALA A 189 -2.08 9.15 -8.31
CA ALA A 189 -2.37 9.25 -6.86
C ALA A 189 -3.65 10.06 -6.56
N ASN A 190 -4.01 10.98 -7.46
CA ASN A 190 -5.01 12.02 -7.19
C ASN A 190 -6.47 11.55 -7.35
N HIS A 191 -6.72 10.29 -7.69
CA HIS A 191 -8.08 9.79 -7.94
C HIS A 191 -8.75 9.16 -6.72
N ILE A 192 -7.97 8.52 -5.83
CA ILE A 192 -8.49 7.77 -4.67
C ILE A 192 -9.45 8.61 -3.81
N MET A 193 -9.08 9.84 -3.44
CA MET A 193 -9.96 10.67 -2.60
C MET A 193 -11.25 11.12 -3.28
N HIS A 194 -11.28 11.21 -4.61
CA HIS A 194 -12.49 11.64 -5.34
C HIS A 194 -13.61 10.57 -5.29
N ASP A 195 -13.26 9.28 -5.22
CA ASP A 195 -14.24 8.21 -5.02
C ASP A 195 -14.50 7.92 -3.54
N LEU A 196 -13.50 8.05 -2.65
CA LEU A 196 -13.70 7.99 -1.18
C LEU A 196 -14.65 9.07 -0.65
N ILE A 197 -14.72 10.24 -1.30
CA ILE A 197 -15.64 11.34 -0.97
C ILE A 197 -17.14 10.94 -1.03
N ARG A 198 -17.46 9.79 -1.66
CA ARG A 198 -18.84 9.27 -1.77
C ARG A 198 -19.11 8.18 -0.74
N GLY A 199 -19.78 8.52 0.35
CA GLY A 199 -20.56 7.54 1.15
C GLY A 199 -19.77 6.31 1.60
N PHE A 200 -20.12 5.19 0.97
CA PHE A 200 -19.50 3.89 1.13
C PHE A 200 -18.54 3.63 -0.02
N TYR A 201 -17.27 3.31 0.28
CA TYR A 201 -16.36 2.78 -0.72
C TYR A 201 -16.04 1.31 -0.46
N LYS A 202 -16.82 0.45 -1.13
CA LYS A 202 -16.53 -0.98 -1.36
C LYS A 202 -16.07 -1.15 -2.82
N PRO A 203 -14.81 -1.53 -3.09
CA PRO A 203 -14.37 -1.78 -4.46
C PRO A 203 -15.16 -2.93 -5.10
N LYS A 204 -15.41 -2.84 -6.41
CA LYS A 204 -16.21 -3.84 -7.13
C LYS A 204 -15.49 -5.20 -7.11
N GLY A 205 -16.09 -6.20 -6.47
CA GLY A 205 -15.53 -7.55 -6.37
C GLY A 205 -14.57 -7.77 -5.19
N ARG A 206 -14.55 -6.85 -4.21
CA ARG A 206 -13.95 -7.09 -2.89
C ARG A 206 -15.03 -7.43 -1.87
N ASP A 207 -14.64 -8.08 -0.78
CA ASP A 207 -15.55 -8.44 0.30
C ASP A 207 -15.57 -7.38 1.41
N TYR A 208 -14.47 -6.68 1.66
CA TYR A 208 -14.32 -5.61 2.66
C TYR A 208 -14.64 -4.19 2.15
N MET A 209 -14.87 -3.29 3.10
CA MET A 209 -15.04 -1.85 2.94
C MET A 209 -13.72 -1.11 3.23
N LEU A 210 -13.50 0.01 2.54
CA LEU A 210 -12.32 0.88 2.69
C LEU A 210 -12.59 2.17 3.47
N SER A 211 -13.80 2.72 3.35
CA SER A 211 -14.18 3.94 4.07
C SER A 211 -15.68 4.06 4.33
N TYR A 212 -16.01 4.73 5.43
CA TYR A 212 -17.35 5.08 5.85
C TYR A 212 -17.52 6.60 5.98
N GLN A 213 -18.64 7.13 5.49
CA GLN A 213 -19.06 8.51 5.64
C GLN A 213 -20.20 8.60 6.65
N ALA A 214 -19.88 9.09 7.84
CA ALA A 214 -20.85 9.44 8.86
C ALA A 214 -21.54 10.78 8.55
N THR A 215 -22.77 10.93 9.05
CA THR A 215 -23.61 12.11 8.90
C THR A 215 -24.21 12.49 10.24
N GLU A 216 -24.47 13.79 10.42
CA GLU A 216 -25.18 14.34 11.58
C GLU A 216 -26.58 14.84 11.27
N LYS A 217 -27.02 14.75 10.00
CA LYS A 217 -28.39 15.14 9.62
C LYS A 217 -29.44 14.22 10.25
N ASP A 218 -30.50 14.81 10.77
CA ASP A 218 -31.73 14.11 11.19
C ASP A 218 -32.38 13.32 10.05
N GLU A 219 -32.19 13.75 8.80
CA GLU A 219 -32.68 13.08 7.60
C GLU A 219 -31.91 11.78 7.31
N ASN A 220 -32.64 10.68 7.16
CA ASN A 220 -32.17 9.30 7.04
C ASN A 220 -31.72 8.72 8.39
N TYR A 221 -30.45 8.79 8.78
CA TYR A 221 -29.88 7.96 9.85
C TYR A 221 -29.85 8.64 11.23
N GLY A 222 -30.14 9.95 11.29
CA GLY A 222 -29.92 10.78 12.47
C GLY A 222 -28.43 11.01 12.77
N PRO A 223 -28.11 11.71 13.87
CA PRO A 223 -26.74 11.82 14.38
C PRO A 223 -26.13 10.45 14.64
N GLN A 224 -24.93 10.24 14.09
CA GLN A 224 -24.19 8.98 14.19
C GLN A 224 -22.86 9.10 14.94
N ILE A 225 -22.34 10.31 15.14
CA ILE A 225 -20.99 10.54 15.67
C ILE A 225 -21.10 10.99 17.12
N ASN A 226 -20.48 10.23 18.02
CA ASN A 226 -20.32 10.62 19.41
C ASN A 226 -18.97 11.36 19.52
N TRP A 227 -19.01 12.68 19.67
CA TRP A 227 -17.80 13.52 19.65
C TRP A 227 -17.06 13.57 20.99
N LEU A 228 -15.73 13.63 20.91
CA LEU A 228 -14.88 14.16 21.98
C LEU A 228 -14.52 15.63 21.72
N ASP A 229 -14.29 15.98 20.45
CA ASP A 229 -14.01 17.35 19.98
C ASP A 229 -14.43 17.49 18.50
N GLU A 230 -15.58 18.12 18.23
CA GLU A 230 -16.13 18.27 16.88
C GLU A 230 -15.25 19.17 15.99
N GLU A 231 -14.66 20.23 16.55
CA GLU A 231 -13.83 21.18 15.80
C GLU A 231 -12.55 20.50 15.29
N LYS A 232 -11.90 19.68 16.14
CA LYS A 232 -10.72 18.89 15.76
C LYS A 232 -11.08 17.61 14.99
N GLY A 233 -12.34 17.23 14.93
CA GLY A 233 -12.80 15.99 14.28
C GLY A 233 -12.45 14.72 15.06
N ILE A 234 -12.36 14.81 16.39
CA ILE A 234 -12.05 13.68 17.28
C ILE A 234 -13.36 13.10 17.82
N PHE A 235 -13.65 11.84 17.49
CA PHE A 235 -14.82 11.12 17.97
C PHE A 235 -14.44 10.10 19.06
N ASP A 236 -15.39 9.75 19.93
CA ASP A 236 -15.32 8.60 20.84
C ASP A 236 -15.77 7.32 20.13
N SER A 237 -16.89 7.42 19.40
CA SER A 237 -17.48 6.30 18.68
C SER A 237 -18.42 6.78 17.57
N ILE A 238 -18.72 5.90 16.62
CA ILE A 238 -19.69 6.13 15.55
C ILE A 238 -20.64 4.94 15.48
N ASP A 239 -21.94 5.23 15.54
CA ASP A 239 -23.03 4.27 15.33
C ASP A 239 -23.34 4.15 13.84
N MET A 240 -22.66 3.23 13.16
CA MET A 240 -22.90 2.90 11.75
C MET A 240 -24.19 2.07 11.63
N ARG A 241 -25.32 2.77 11.67
CA ARG A 241 -26.68 2.23 11.53
C ARG A 241 -26.91 1.61 10.15
N PRO A 242 -27.70 0.53 10.03
CA PRO A 242 -28.04 -0.11 8.76
C PRO A 242 -29.02 0.75 7.93
N PRO A 243 -29.32 0.35 6.68
CA PRO A 243 -30.29 1.04 5.83
C PRO A 243 -31.69 1.10 6.45
N ASN A 244 -32.29 2.29 6.45
CA ASN A 244 -33.59 2.53 7.11
C ASN A 244 -34.65 3.22 6.23
N SER A 245 -34.42 3.38 4.92
CA SER A 245 -35.42 3.91 3.99
C SER A 245 -35.25 3.38 2.56
N GLU A 246 -36.32 3.42 1.76
CA GLU A 246 -36.31 3.06 0.33
C GLU A 246 -35.43 3.97 -0.54
N LYS A 247 -35.02 5.14 -0.03
CA LYS A 247 -34.09 6.07 -0.70
C LYS A 247 -32.63 5.80 -0.35
N ASP A 248 -32.37 4.84 0.52
CA ASP A 248 -31.01 4.41 0.81
C ASP A 248 -30.42 3.63 -0.38
N ASN A 249 -29.24 4.06 -0.82
CA ASN A 249 -28.52 3.45 -1.93
C ASN A 249 -27.45 2.44 -1.46
N ARG A 250 -27.26 2.31 -0.14
CA ARG A 250 -26.45 1.25 0.48
C ARG A 250 -27.04 -0.12 0.13
N LYS A 251 -26.19 -1.03 -0.31
CA LYS A 251 -26.60 -2.37 -0.71
C LYS A 251 -26.40 -3.36 0.42
N LYS A 252 -27.08 -4.50 0.34
CA LYS A 252 -26.82 -5.66 1.21
C LYS A 252 -25.32 -6.03 1.24
N SER A 253 -24.64 -5.89 0.10
CA SER A 253 -23.19 -6.09 -0.05
C SER A 253 -22.33 -5.20 0.84
N ASP A 254 -22.84 -4.05 1.28
CA ASP A 254 -22.09 -3.07 2.06
C ASP A 254 -22.19 -3.39 3.56
N ILE A 255 -23.35 -3.93 3.99
CA ILE A 255 -23.55 -4.55 5.32
C ILE A 255 -22.69 -5.82 5.43
N GLU A 256 -22.70 -6.67 4.40
CA GLU A 256 -21.86 -7.87 4.33
C GLU A 256 -20.37 -7.50 4.40
N ALA A 257 -19.96 -6.35 3.86
CA ALA A 257 -18.60 -5.82 4.03
C ALA A 257 -18.31 -5.30 5.44
N ALA A 258 -19.24 -4.58 6.07
CA ALA A 258 -19.07 -4.18 7.46
C ALA A 258 -18.86 -5.39 8.39
N ARG A 259 -19.59 -6.49 8.15
CA ARG A 259 -19.39 -7.77 8.86
C ARG A 259 -18.05 -8.42 8.56
N PHE A 260 -17.60 -8.38 7.31
CA PHE A 260 -16.27 -8.87 6.93
C PHE A 260 -15.17 -8.09 7.65
N ASN A 261 -15.25 -6.75 7.66
CA ASN A 261 -14.31 -5.90 8.39
C ASN A 261 -14.33 -6.15 9.90
N LEU A 262 -15.50 -6.34 10.51
CA LEU A 262 -15.64 -6.72 11.92
C LEU A 262 -14.98 -8.08 12.23
N TYR A 263 -15.28 -9.11 11.42
CA TYR A 263 -14.76 -10.46 11.64
C TYR A 263 -13.24 -10.58 11.42
N HIS A 264 -12.68 -9.79 10.51
CA HIS A 264 -11.26 -9.79 10.17
C HIS A 264 -10.46 -8.64 10.79
N GLU A 265 -11.05 -7.85 11.70
CA GLU A 265 -10.42 -6.69 12.35
C GLU A 265 -9.77 -5.70 11.35
N ILE A 266 -10.46 -5.44 10.24
CA ILE A 266 -9.96 -4.57 9.15
C ILE A 266 -10.42 -3.12 9.38
N PRO A 267 -9.49 -2.18 9.63
CA PRO A 267 -9.83 -0.77 9.87
C PRO A 267 -10.33 -0.09 8.59
N ILE A 268 -11.06 1.01 8.77
CA ILE A 268 -11.69 1.79 7.70
C ILE A 268 -11.37 3.28 7.85
N GLY A 269 -11.29 4.00 6.72
CA GLY A 269 -11.20 5.45 6.72
C GLY A 269 -12.52 6.11 7.09
N ILE A 270 -12.50 7.12 7.96
CA ILE A 270 -13.71 7.80 8.45
C ILE A 270 -13.80 9.22 7.87
N LEU A 271 -14.97 9.52 7.30
CA LEU A 271 -15.35 10.86 6.84
C LEU A 271 -16.58 11.35 7.61
N HIS A 272 -16.60 12.65 7.91
CA HIS A 272 -17.81 13.37 8.30
C HIS A 272 -18.30 14.20 7.11
N TRP A 273 -19.52 13.93 6.65
CA TRP A 273 -20.23 14.80 5.71
C TRP A 273 -20.64 16.13 6.36
N LYS A 274 -20.02 17.25 5.99
CA LYS A 274 -20.40 18.58 6.49
C LYS A 274 -21.44 19.26 5.57
N LYS A 275 -21.26 19.21 4.25
CA LYS A 275 -22.23 19.71 3.25
C LYS A 275 -21.98 19.14 1.86
N LYS A 276 -22.87 19.42 0.90
CA LYS A 276 -22.76 18.95 -0.49
C LYS A 276 -21.39 19.33 -1.10
N GLY A 277 -20.56 18.31 -1.36
CA GLY A 277 -19.21 18.48 -1.90
C GLY A 277 -18.14 18.88 -0.89
N VAL A 278 -18.40 18.76 0.42
CA VAL A 278 -17.44 19.07 1.49
C VAL A 278 -17.52 18.00 2.59
N ASN A 279 -16.41 17.30 2.81
CA ASN A 279 -16.25 16.35 3.90
C ASN A 279 -15.08 16.79 4.79
N GLN A 280 -15.13 16.43 6.07
CA GLN A 280 -13.99 16.44 6.97
C GLN A 280 -13.50 15.00 7.15
N ILE A 281 -12.19 14.79 7.24
CA ILE A 281 -11.59 13.48 7.50
C ILE A 281 -11.42 13.32 9.02
N LEU A 282 -11.93 12.25 9.61
CA LEU A 282 -11.82 11.99 11.05
C LEU A 282 -10.67 11.04 11.42
N GLY A 283 -9.96 10.51 10.41
CA GLY A 283 -8.88 9.53 10.59
C GLY A 283 -9.36 8.11 10.27
N LEU A 284 -9.00 7.15 11.12
CA LEU A 284 -9.37 5.74 10.98
C LEU A 284 -10.34 5.30 12.08
N GLY A 285 -11.13 4.26 11.78
CA GLY A 285 -12.00 3.60 12.73
C GLY A 285 -11.92 2.08 12.61
N MET A 286 -12.14 1.38 13.72
CA MET A 286 -12.29 -0.07 13.78
C MET A 286 -13.73 -0.42 14.11
N ILE A 287 -14.33 -1.35 13.37
CA ILE A 287 -15.64 -1.91 13.72
C ILE A 287 -15.42 -2.95 14.83
N VAL A 288 -16.04 -2.76 15.99
CA VAL A 288 -15.79 -3.59 17.18
C VAL A 288 -16.99 -4.43 17.64
N SER A 289 -18.21 -4.09 17.19
CA SER A 289 -19.40 -4.90 17.44
C SER A 289 -20.51 -4.64 16.42
N GLU A 290 -21.41 -5.60 16.27
CA GLU A 290 -22.71 -5.46 15.61
C GLU A 290 -23.80 -5.69 16.66
N ASN A 291 -24.73 -4.75 16.79
CA ASN A 291 -25.88 -4.82 17.68
C ASN A 291 -27.02 -5.66 17.06
N THR A 292 -28.00 -6.07 17.86
CA THR A 292 -29.15 -6.88 17.41
C THR A 292 -30.07 -6.18 16.40
N ASP A 293 -30.02 -4.85 16.32
CA ASP A 293 -30.70 -4.03 15.32
C ASP A 293 -29.91 -3.90 13.99
N GLY A 294 -28.70 -4.47 13.92
CA GLY A 294 -27.78 -4.35 12.78
C GLY A 294 -26.92 -3.08 12.79
N THR A 295 -26.93 -2.30 13.89
CA THR A 295 -26.04 -1.13 14.05
C THR A 295 -24.63 -1.60 14.41
N PHE A 296 -23.65 -1.17 13.62
CA PHE A 296 -22.23 -1.44 13.89
C PHE A 296 -21.64 -0.33 14.75
N LYS A 297 -20.95 -0.69 15.84
CA LYS A 297 -20.17 0.27 16.62
C LYS A 297 -18.77 0.38 16.05
N VAL A 298 -18.38 1.60 15.71
CA VAL A 298 -17.03 1.94 15.26
C VAL A 298 -16.35 2.78 16.34
N VAL A 299 -15.10 2.49 16.67
CA VAL A 299 -14.25 3.28 17.59
C VAL A 299 -13.03 3.84 16.84
N PRO A 300 -12.42 4.94 17.30
CA PRO A 300 -11.17 5.43 16.74
C PRO A 300 -10.12 4.33 16.67
N TYR A 301 -9.47 4.26 15.52
CA TYR A 301 -8.31 3.39 15.32
C TYR A 301 -7.09 4.25 15.00
N GLU A 302 -5.96 3.84 15.55
CA GLU A 302 -4.65 4.34 15.19
C GLU A 302 -3.77 3.11 14.96
N PHE A 303 -2.84 3.16 14.00
CA PHE A 303 -1.81 2.14 13.88
C PHE A 303 -0.88 2.21 15.10
N LYS A 304 -1.23 1.49 16.16
CA LYS A 304 -0.37 1.27 17.33
C LYS A 304 0.79 0.37 16.89
N ASP A 305 1.99 0.91 16.98
CA ASP A 305 3.27 0.27 16.66
C ASP A 305 3.51 -0.16 15.20
N ILE A 306 3.48 0.81 14.27
CA ILE A 306 4.58 0.91 13.30
C ILE A 306 5.45 2.08 13.77
N GLY A 307 6.70 1.77 14.15
CA GLY A 307 7.47 2.61 15.08
C GLY A 307 7.73 4.04 14.61
N ASN A 308 7.38 5.03 15.45
CA ASN A 308 7.78 6.44 15.40
C ASN A 308 8.03 7.02 13.99
N ILE A 309 6.97 7.50 13.33
CA ILE A 309 7.06 8.41 12.17
C ILE A 309 7.44 9.83 12.65
N ASP A 310 8.49 9.91 13.47
CA ASP A 310 9.06 11.14 14.04
C ASP A 310 10.53 10.90 14.43
N LYS A 311 11.37 10.61 13.42
CA LYS A 311 12.85 10.72 13.43
C LYS A 311 13.50 10.53 12.05
#